data_AF-A0A087TDY5-F1
#
_entry.id   AF-A0A087TDY5-F1
#
_cell.length_a   1.000
_cell.length_b   1.000
_cell.length_c   1.000
_cell.angle_alpha   90.00
_cell.angle_beta   90.00
_cell.angle_gamma   90.00
#
_symmetry.space_group_name_H-M   'P 1'
#
loop_
_entity.id
_entity.type
_entity.pdbx_description
1 polymer ?
#
loop_
_entity_poly.entity_id
_entity_poly.type
_entity_poly.pdbx_seq_one_letter_code
_entity_poly.pdbx_strand_id
1 'polypeptide(L)'
;MKWNKHFVAKSLPKFMEDNGLSSEVLEMQNPTPLGVFLLFITAKLLEDIVSQSNLYATQGGKQFSPLEFDELLRFLAINLLMGIKHLPSYGDYWSMDPNLHDEYIAQQMSVKRFTWILPHLHINDNSLHPKKVTKVTNYIK
;
A
#
# COMPACT_ATOMS: atom_id res chain seq x y z
N MET A 1 14.37 -16.37 -18.16
CA MET A 1 14.44 -17.41 -17.12
C MET A 1 13.22 -18.32 -17.29
N LYS A 2 13.37 -19.60 -17.64
CA LYS A 2 12.24 -20.56 -17.70
C LYS A 2 12.10 -21.23 -16.34
N TRP A 3 11.01 -20.95 -15.64
CA TRP A 3 10.74 -21.52 -14.32
C TRP A 3 10.32 -23.00 -14.46
N ASN A 4 11.01 -23.90 -13.75
CA ASN A 4 10.73 -25.34 -13.82
C ASN A 4 9.90 -25.78 -12.61
N LYS A 5 8.62 -26.12 -12.87
CA LYS A 5 7.63 -26.50 -11.84
C LYS A 5 7.93 -27.83 -11.15
N HIS A 6 8.87 -28.61 -11.66
CA HIS A 6 9.24 -29.93 -11.13
C HIS A 6 10.60 -29.91 -10.41
N PHE A 7 11.13 -28.74 -10.08
CA PHE A 7 12.33 -28.65 -9.27
C PHE A 7 11.99 -29.06 -7.83
N VAL A 8 12.33 -30.30 -7.48
CA VAL A 8 12.31 -30.79 -6.11
C VAL A 8 13.74 -30.77 -5.59
N ALA A 9 14.06 -29.78 -4.76
CA ALA A 9 15.35 -29.76 -4.07
C ALA A 9 15.45 -31.02 -3.19
N LYS A 10 16.46 -31.86 -3.41
CA LYS A 10 16.67 -33.11 -2.62
C LYS A 10 16.86 -32.84 -1.12
N SER A 11 17.36 -31.66 -0.77
CA SER A 11 17.37 -31.07 0.56
C SER A 11 17.66 -29.57 0.42
N LEU A 12 16.85 -28.72 1.05
CA LEU A 12 17.22 -27.30 1.16
C LEU A 12 18.43 -27.18 2.10
N PRO A 13 19.46 -26.37 1.76
CA PRO A 13 20.55 -26.10 2.69
C PRO A 13 19.97 -25.51 3.98
N LYS A 14 20.51 -25.92 5.13
CA LYS A 14 20.14 -25.32 6.42
C LYS A 14 20.51 -23.84 6.36
N PHE A 15 19.60 -22.95 6.78
CA PHE A 15 19.90 -21.54 6.92
C PHE A 15 20.96 -21.36 8.02
N MET A 16 22.09 -20.75 7.67
CA MET A 16 23.26 -20.58 8.54
C MET A 16 23.61 -19.11 8.77
N GLU A 17 22.89 -18.18 8.13
CA GLU A 17 23.09 -16.75 8.36
C GLU A 17 22.48 -16.33 9.70
N ASP A 18 22.88 -15.15 10.15
CA ASP A 18 22.31 -14.53 11.34
C ASP A 18 20.79 -14.38 11.16
N ASN A 19 20.06 -14.75 12.22
CA ASN A 19 18.61 -14.72 12.27
C ASN A 19 18.16 -14.09 13.57
N GLY A 20 16.94 -13.55 13.55
CA GLY A 20 16.36 -12.84 14.68
C GLY A 20 16.07 -11.38 14.34
N LEU A 21 15.97 -10.56 15.37
CA LEU A 21 15.73 -9.13 15.22
C LEU A 21 16.98 -8.44 14.68
N SER A 22 16.78 -7.45 13.81
CA SER A 22 17.88 -6.63 13.32
C SER A 22 18.40 -5.69 14.40
N SER A 23 19.64 -5.22 14.25
CA SER A 23 20.24 -4.26 15.19
C SER A 23 19.40 -3.00 15.33
N GLU A 24 18.76 -2.55 14.25
CA GLU A 24 17.87 -1.38 14.27
C GLU A 24 16.72 -1.53 15.26
N VAL A 25 16.18 -2.75 15.44
CA VAL A 25 15.12 -3.02 16.42
C VAL A 25 15.70 -3.17 17.83
N LEU A 26 16.83 -3.87 17.97
CA LEU A 26 17.46 -4.14 19.25
C LEU A 26 17.99 -2.87 19.94
N GLU A 27 18.39 -1.88 19.15
CA GLU A 27 18.96 -0.61 19.63
C GLU A 27 17.90 0.49 19.83
N MET A 28 16.62 0.22 19.55
CA MET A 28 15.55 1.21 19.74
C MET A 28 15.40 1.59 21.21
N GLN A 29 15.50 2.89 21.49
CA GLN A 29 15.09 3.44 22.78
C GLN A 29 13.56 3.49 22.83
N ASN A 30 12.94 2.77 23.78
CA ASN A 30 11.49 2.69 23.98
C ASN A 30 10.72 2.26 22.72
N PRO A 31 10.86 0.99 22.27
CA PRO A 31 10.17 0.51 21.09
C PRO A 31 8.65 0.57 21.29
N THR A 32 7.97 1.26 20.38
CA THR A 32 6.51 1.30 20.31
C THR A 32 6.03 0.56 19.05
N PRO A 33 4.79 0.04 19.01
CA PRO A 33 4.25 -0.58 17.80
C PRO A 33 4.35 0.32 16.56
N LEU A 34 4.10 1.63 16.72
CA LEU A 34 4.26 2.62 15.66
C LEU A 34 5.73 2.78 15.24
N GLY A 35 6.64 2.89 16.22
CA GLY A 35 8.07 3.01 15.94
C GLY A 35 8.62 1.82 15.14
N VAL A 36 8.22 0.60 15.52
CA VAL A 36 8.61 -0.62 14.78
C VAL A 36 8.00 -0.64 13.39
N PHE A 37 6.72 -0.25 13.24
CA PHE A 37 6.06 -0.16 11.93
C PHE A 37 6.79 0.79 10.97
N LEU A 38 7.25 1.94 11.47
CA LEU A 38 7.95 2.96 10.69
C LEU A 38 9.38 2.56 10.28
N LEU A 39 9.93 1.47 10.83
CA LEU A 39 11.18 0.88 10.30
C LEU A 39 10.97 0.25 8.92
N PHE A 40 9.79 -0.30 8.67
CA PHE A 40 9.43 -0.91 7.39
C PHE A 40 8.80 0.12 6.44
N ILE A 41 7.89 0.93 6.97
CA ILE A 41 7.20 1.98 6.22
C ILE A 41 7.81 3.32 6.60
N THR A 42 8.99 3.57 6.05
CA THR A 42 9.78 4.77 6.40
C THR A 42 9.08 6.06 5.98
N ALA A 43 9.41 7.17 6.66
CA ALA A 43 8.90 8.51 6.31
C ALA A 43 9.20 8.85 4.83
N LYS A 44 10.41 8.55 4.36
CA LYS A 44 10.78 8.75 2.96
C LYS A 44 9.89 7.96 2.00
N LEU A 45 9.60 6.69 2.30
CA LEU A 45 8.71 5.89 1.47
C LEU A 45 7.31 6.50 1.41
N LEU A 46 6.78 6.97 2.54
CA LEU A 46 5.47 7.63 2.60
C LEU A 46 5.46 8.93 1.79
N GLU A 47 6.50 9.77 1.91
CA GLU A 47 6.66 10.98 1.11
C GLU A 47 6.71 10.67 -0.40
N ASP A 48 7.47 9.64 -0.79
CA ASP A 48 7.55 9.16 -2.16
C ASP A 48 6.15 8.73 -2.67
N ILE A 49 5.40 7.96 -1.88
CA ILE A 49 4.03 7.52 -2.23
C ILE A 49 3.09 8.73 -2.38
N VAL A 50 3.15 9.70 -1.47
CA VAL A 50 2.33 10.92 -1.55
C VAL A 50 2.62 11.68 -2.85
N SER A 51 3.91 11.90 -3.13
CA SER A 51 4.36 12.61 -4.33
C SER A 51 3.88 11.91 -5.61
N GLN A 52 4.10 10.60 -5.71
CA GLN A 52 3.73 9.82 -6.90
C GLN A 52 2.20 9.70 -7.06
N SER A 53 1.44 9.55 -5.97
CA SER A 53 -0.02 9.51 -6.02
C SER A 53 -0.63 10.84 -6.51
N ASN A 54 -0.08 11.97 -6.06
CA ASN A 54 -0.51 13.29 -6.51
C ASN A 54 -0.10 13.58 -7.96
N LEU A 55 1.09 13.16 -8.36
CA LEU A 55 1.54 13.24 -9.75
C LEU A 55 0.59 12.43 -10.67
N TYR A 56 0.26 11.21 -10.27
CA TYR A 56 -0.69 10.37 -11.01
C TYR A 56 -2.06 11.03 -11.15
N ALA A 57 -2.63 11.55 -10.06
CA ALA A 57 -3.92 12.24 -10.10
C ALA A 57 -3.89 13.46 -11.04
N THR A 58 -2.78 14.20 -11.05
CA THR A 58 -2.55 15.34 -11.95
C THR A 58 -2.53 14.90 -13.42
N GLN A 59 -1.87 13.79 -13.73
CA GLN A 59 -1.84 13.21 -15.09
C GLN A 59 -3.22 12.78 -15.59
N GLY A 60 -4.14 12.45 -14.67
CA GLY A 60 -5.54 12.12 -15.00
C GLY A 60 -6.39 13.33 -15.43
N GLY A 61 -5.90 14.57 -15.24
CA GLY A 61 -6.53 15.80 -15.73
C GLY A 61 -7.83 16.22 -15.03
N LYS A 62 -8.25 15.51 -13.99
CA LYS A 62 -9.42 15.87 -13.17
C LYS A 62 -9.00 16.68 -11.96
N GLN A 63 -9.84 17.63 -11.55
CA GLN A 63 -9.61 18.36 -10.31
C GLN A 63 -9.67 17.40 -9.11
N PHE A 64 -8.70 17.51 -8.20
CA PHE A 64 -8.62 16.73 -6.98
C PHE A 64 -8.07 17.56 -5.83
N SER A 65 -8.26 17.08 -4.61
CA SER A 65 -7.58 17.59 -3.42
C SER A 65 -6.31 16.77 -3.21
N PRO A 66 -5.12 17.39 -3.13
CA PRO A 66 -3.86 16.68 -2.94
C PRO A 66 -3.91 15.75 -1.73
N LEU A 67 -3.37 14.55 -1.88
CA LEU A 67 -3.10 13.65 -0.76
C LEU A 67 -1.99 14.26 0.11
N GLU A 68 -2.23 14.31 1.41
CA GLU A 68 -1.23 14.75 2.39
C GLU A 68 -0.60 13.54 3.12
N PHE A 69 0.57 13.77 3.73
CA PHE A 69 1.31 12.75 4.48
C PHE A 69 0.48 12.12 5.60
N ASP A 70 -0.16 12.95 6.43
CA ASP A 70 -1.00 12.49 7.54
C ASP A 70 -2.25 11.76 7.06
N GLU A 71 -2.80 12.13 5.91
CA GLU A 71 -3.92 11.42 5.29
C GLU A 71 -3.50 10.02 4.83
N LEU A 72 -2.31 9.88 4.23
CA LEU A 72 -1.78 8.56 3.86
C LEU A 72 -1.55 7.68 5.09
N LEU A 73 -1.00 8.23 6.18
CA LEU A 73 -0.85 7.51 7.44
C LEU A 73 -2.19 7.05 8.01
N ARG A 74 -3.21 7.91 8.04
CA ARG A 74 -4.57 7.54 8.46
C ARG A 74 -5.17 6.46 7.55
N PHE A 75 -4.99 6.58 6.24
CA PHE A 75 -5.44 5.57 5.29
C PHE A 75 -4.81 4.20 5.57
N LEU A 76 -3.51 4.14 5.83
CA LEU A 76 -2.83 2.89 6.19
C LEU A 76 -3.31 2.33 7.53
N ALA A 77 -3.50 3.19 8.54
CA ALA A 77 -4.03 2.79 9.85
C ALA A 77 -5.45 2.20 9.73
N ILE A 78 -6.31 2.80 8.90
CA ILE A 78 -7.64 2.27 8.61
C ILE A 78 -7.54 0.87 7.96
N ASN A 79 -6.68 0.69 6.95
CA ASN A 79 -6.50 -0.63 6.31
C ASN A 79 -5.99 -1.69 7.28
N LEU A 80 -5.07 -1.34 8.19
CA LEU A 80 -4.62 -2.22 9.28
C LEU A 80 -5.78 -2.62 10.20
N LEU A 81 -6.60 -1.66 10.60
CA LEU A 81 -7.78 -1.92 11.46
C LEU A 81 -8.84 -2.78 10.76
N MET A 82 -9.08 -2.57 9.47
CA MET A 82 -9.98 -3.40 8.67
C MET A 82 -9.49 -4.85 8.55
N GLY A 83 -8.17 -5.06 8.59
CA GLY A 83 -7.57 -6.39 8.69
C GLY A 83 -7.74 -7.06 10.05
N ILE A 84 -8.14 -6.31 11.08
CA ILE A 84 -8.46 -6.84 12.42
C ILE A 84 -9.98 -7.01 12.57
N LYS A 85 -10.75 -6.01 12.14
CA LYS A 85 -12.21 -5.92 12.30
C LYS A 85 -12.96 -6.23 11.01
N HIS A 86 -12.85 -7.45 10.49
CA HIS A 86 -13.40 -7.78 9.17
C HIS A 86 -14.93 -7.58 9.04
N LEU A 87 -15.33 -6.66 8.17
CA LEU A 87 -16.70 -6.50 7.65
C LEU A 87 -16.83 -6.97 6.19
N PRO A 88 -18.06 -7.27 5.70
CA PRO A 88 -18.26 -7.80 4.35
C PRO A 88 -17.74 -6.89 3.22
N SER A 89 -17.83 -5.58 3.41
CA SER A 89 -17.34 -4.55 2.48
C SER A 89 -16.61 -3.46 3.23
N TYR A 90 -15.62 -2.82 2.60
CA TYR A 90 -14.99 -1.62 3.19
C TYR A 90 -16.02 -0.49 3.37
N GLY A 91 -17.09 -0.44 2.57
CA GLY A 91 -18.13 0.57 2.72
C GLY A 91 -18.92 0.42 4.03
N ASP A 92 -18.98 -0.79 4.58
CA ASP A 92 -19.79 -1.13 5.74
C ASP A 92 -19.31 -0.43 7.01
N TYR A 93 -18.00 -0.16 7.13
CA TYR A 93 -17.43 0.62 8.25
C TYR A 93 -17.99 2.04 8.33
N TRP A 94 -18.45 2.60 7.21
CA TRP A 94 -19.11 3.91 7.13
C TRP A 94 -20.64 3.80 6.97
N SER A 95 -21.21 2.61 7.13
CA SER A 95 -22.66 2.38 7.02
C SER A 95 -23.43 3.23 8.03
N MET A 96 -24.68 3.57 7.71
CA MET A 96 -25.62 4.14 8.68
C MET A 96 -26.32 3.05 9.51
N ASP A 97 -26.18 1.78 9.12
CA ASP A 97 -26.65 0.64 9.93
C ASP A 97 -25.76 0.48 11.17
N PRO A 98 -26.28 0.64 12.39
CA PRO A 98 -25.50 0.51 13.62
C PRO A 98 -24.84 -0.86 13.80
N ASN A 99 -25.32 -1.92 13.13
CA ASN A 99 -24.72 -3.25 13.19
C ASN A 99 -23.43 -3.37 12.36
N LEU A 100 -23.22 -2.45 11.41
CA LEU A 100 -22.07 -2.43 10.50
C LEU A 100 -21.16 -1.21 10.75
N HIS A 101 -21.72 -0.11 11.24
CA HIS A 101 -21.00 1.13 11.46
C HIS A 101 -19.82 0.96 12.45
N ASP A 102 -18.63 1.39 12.04
CA ASP A 102 -17.48 1.53 12.94
C ASP A 102 -17.19 3.02 13.17
N GLU A 103 -17.63 3.52 14.33
CA GLU A 103 -17.52 4.94 14.69
C GLU A 103 -16.06 5.42 14.65
N TYR A 104 -15.12 4.59 15.10
CA TYR A 104 -13.72 4.96 15.14
C TYR A 104 -13.16 5.17 13.72
N ILE A 105 -13.39 4.21 12.81
CA ILE A 105 -12.95 4.32 11.41
C ILE A 105 -13.66 5.47 10.70
N ALA A 106 -14.97 5.61 10.89
CA ALA A 106 -15.76 6.63 10.24
C ALA A 106 -15.33 8.06 10.63
N GLN A 107 -14.85 8.26 11.86
CA GLN A 107 -14.32 9.54 12.33
C GLN A 107 -12.93 9.89 11.78
N GLN A 108 -12.09 8.90 11.42
CA GLN A 108 -10.71 9.18 10.97
C GLN A 108 -10.65 9.74 9.55
N MET A 109 -11.55 9.30 8.67
CA MET A 109 -11.56 9.69 7.26
C MET A 109 -12.95 9.42 6.67
N SER A 110 -13.44 10.27 5.76
CA SER A 110 -14.70 9.99 5.05
C SER A 110 -14.55 8.82 4.06
N VAL A 111 -15.62 8.05 3.86
CA VAL A 111 -15.67 6.99 2.83
C VAL A 111 -15.34 7.54 1.43
N LYS A 112 -15.76 8.78 1.12
CA LYS A 112 -15.45 9.44 -0.15
C LYS A 112 -13.95 9.69 -0.33
N ARG A 113 -13.25 10.11 0.73
CA ARG A 113 -11.80 10.31 0.67
C ARG A 113 -11.07 8.97 0.60
N PHE A 114 -11.47 7.99 1.40
CA PHE A 114 -10.89 6.63 1.37
C PHE A 114 -11.01 5.99 -0.03
N THR A 115 -12.22 6.01 -0.60
CA THR A 115 -12.50 5.50 -1.96
C THR A 115 -11.77 6.27 -3.05
N TRP A 116 -11.43 7.55 -2.83
CA TRP A 116 -10.58 8.30 -3.74
C TRP A 116 -9.11 7.86 -3.60
N ILE A 117 -8.57 7.71 -2.40
CA ILE A 117 -7.15 7.33 -2.22
C ILE A 117 -6.87 5.93 -2.78
N LEU A 118 -7.78 4.97 -2.55
CA LEU A 118 -7.60 3.56 -2.89
C LEU A 118 -7.10 3.29 -4.33
N PRO A 119 -7.71 3.84 -5.40
CA PRO A 119 -7.22 3.68 -6.77
C PRO A 119 -6.13 4.68 -7.19
N HIS A 120 -5.86 5.73 -6.42
CA HIS A 120 -4.87 6.75 -6.76
C HIS A 120 -3.50 6.51 -6.10
N LEU A 121 -3.40 5.53 -5.20
CA LEU A 121 -2.13 5.15 -4.57
C LEU A 121 -1.11 4.69 -5.62
N HIS A 122 -0.03 5.45 -5.79
CA HIS A 122 1.04 5.17 -6.75
C HIS A 122 2.41 5.23 -6.09
N ILE A 123 3.33 4.40 -6.58
CA ILE A 123 4.71 4.27 -6.06
C ILE A 123 5.74 4.61 -7.16
N ASN A 124 5.30 4.78 -8.41
CA ASN A 124 6.18 5.03 -9.56
C ASN A 124 5.62 6.14 -10.46
N ASP A 125 6.52 6.82 -11.17
CA ASP A 125 6.14 7.78 -12.20
C ASP A 125 5.75 7.07 -13.50
N ASN A 126 4.47 7.21 -13.87
CA ASN A 126 3.91 6.68 -15.11
C ASN A 126 4.54 7.23 -16.39
N SER A 127 5.23 8.37 -16.34
CA SER A 127 5.96 8.95 -17.49
C SER A 127 7.20 8.13 -17.87
N LEU A 128 7.79 7.42 -16.90
CA LEU A 128 8.99 6.60 -17.07
C LEU A 128 8.66 5.16 -17.49
N HIS A 129 7.39 4.78 -17.44
CA HIS A 129 6.97 3.46 -17.90
C HIS A 129 7.05 3.40 -19.44
N PRO A 130 7.72 2.39 -20.02
CA PRO A 130 7.72 2.20 -21.46
C PRO A 130 6.27 2.03 -21.92
N LYS A 131 5.87 2.81 -22.94
CA LYS A 131 4.55 2.66 -23.57
C LYS A 131 4.36 1.19 -23.88
N LYS A 132 3.24 0.60 -23.43
CA LYS A 132 2.84 -0.75 -23.87
C LYS A 132 2.78 -0.71 -25.39
N VAL A 133 3.80 -1.28 -26.06
CA VAL A 133 3.76 -1.51 -27.49
C VAL A 133 2.75 -2.63 -27.68
N THR A 134 1.49 -2.28 -27.88
CA THR A 134 0.50 -3.25 -28.34
C THR A 134 0.96 -3.69 -29.72
N LYS A 135 1.58 -4.88 -29.82
CA LYS A 135 1.83 -5.55 -31.10
C LYS A 135 0.47 -5.90 -31.71
N VAL A 136 -0.18 -4.94 -32.35
CA VAL A 136 -1.28 -5.18 -33.28
C VAL A 136 -0.69 -5.10 -34.69
N THR A 137 -0.34 -6.29 -35.18
CA THR A 137 -0.42 -6.75 -36.57
C THR A 137 -0.34 -5.68 -37.68
N ASN A 138 0.88 -5.30 -38.05
CA ASN A 138 1.25 -5.02 -39.45
C ASN A 138 2.35 -6.07 -39.73
N TYR A 139 2.23 -7.06 -40.61
CA TYR A 139 1.94 -6.99 -42.03
C TYR A 139 1.33 -8.34 -42.49
N ILE A 140 0.13 -8.31 -43.07
CA ILE A 140 -0.21 -9.18 -44.20
C ILE A 140 0.00 -8.32 -45.43
N LYS A 141 1.01 -8.64 -46.22
CA LYS A 141 1.06 -8.48 -47.68
C LYS A 141 1.76 -9.70 -48.24
#